data_AF-A0ABC8RX45-F1
#
_entry.id   AF-A0ABC8RX45-F1
#
_cell.length_a   1.000
_cell.length_b   1.000
_cell.length_c   1.000
_cell.angle_alpha   90.00
_cell.angle_beta   90.00
_cell.angle_gamma   90.00
#
_symmetry.space_group_name_H-M   'P 1'
#
loop_
_entity.id
_entity.type
_entity.pdbx_description
1 polymer ?
#
loop_
_entity_poly.entity_id
_entity_poly.type
_entity_poly.pdbx_seq_one_letter_code
_entity_poly.pdbx_strand_id
1 'polypeptide(L)'
;MPQSSMADLKGSHRPTIFYRPILPSDLEVLEKIHGDLFPVRYESEFFHSVVNGCDIVSWGAVDRSRPSDQSDELIGFVTARIVLAEESEPFGLQRACHTWGDLHEEWI
;
A
#
# COMPACT_ATOMS: atom_id res chain seq x y z
N MET A 1 -17.56 48.22 3.43
CA MET A 1 -16.26 47.53 3.25
C MET A 1 -16.49 46.06 3.58
N PRO A 2 -16.06 45.13 2.72
CA PRO A 2 -16.69 43.83 2.56
C PRO A 2 -16.33 42.82 3.66
N GLN A 3 -17.20 41.82 3.76
CA GLN A 3 -17.17 40.69 4.68
C GLN A 3 -15.87 39.89 4.57
N SER A 4 -15.17 39.70 5.69
CA SER A 4 -14.11 38.71 5.81
C SER A 4 -14.74 37.32 5.97
N SER A 5 -15.10 36.72 4.84
CA SER A 5 -15.40 35.29 4.73
C SER A 5 -14.11 34.57 4.35
N MET A 6 -13.47 33.87 5.29
CA MET A 6 -12.81 32.57 5.08
C MET A 6 -12.02 32.15 6.32
N ALA A 7 -12.03 30.83 6.56
CA ALA A 7 -11.25 30.07 7.52
C ALA A 7 -11.89 29.86 8.90
N ASP A 8 -12.90 29.00 8.96
CA ASP A 8 -12.83 27.79 9.80
C ASP A 8 -14.00 26.85 9.48
N LEU A 9 -13.98 26.30 8.27
CA LEU A 9 -14.64 25.04 7.98
C LEU A 9 -13.60 23.90 8.06
N LYS A 10 -12.76 23.92 9.09
CA LYS A 10 -12.17 22.67 9.60
C LYS A 10 -13.26 21.92 10.35
N GLY A 11 -14.30 21.51 9.62
CA GLY A 11 -15.09 20.36 10.04
C GLY A 11 -14.08 19.25 10.28
N SER A 12 -14.06 18.73 11.50
CA SER A 12 -13.21 17.63 11.97
C SER A 12 -13.17 16.51 10.92
N HIS A 13 -12.25 16.59 9.96
CA HIS A 13 -12.02 15.53 8.99
C HIS A 13 -11.41 14.38 9.79
N ARG A 14 -12.26 13.41 10.14
CA ARG A 14 -11.83 12.16 10.73
C ARG A 14 -11.58 11.22 9.55
N PRO A 15 -10.32 11.06 9.12
CA PRO A 15 -10.02 10.21 7.99
C PRO A 15 -10.51 8.81 8.28
N THR A 16 -11.18 8.19 7.32
CA THR A 16 -11.66 6.82 7.45
C THR A 16 -10.84 5.95 6.52
N ILE A 17 -9.73 5.45 7.04
CA ILE A 17 -8.72 4.71 6.29
C ILE A 17 -9.19 3.26 6.12
N PHE A 18 -9.26 2.82 4.86
CA PHE A 18 -9.50 1.43 4.51
C PHE A 18 -8.30 0.87 3.78
N TYR A 19 -8.06 -0.42 3.95
CA TYR A 19 -7.03 -1.17 3.24
C TYR A 19 -7.70 -2.12 2.26
N ARG A 20 -7.23 -2.12 1.01
CA ARG A 20 -7.67 -3.06 -0.03
C ARG A 20 -6.49 -3.53 -0.87
N PRO A 21 -6.60 -4.67 -1.56
CA PRO A 21 -5.65 -5.02 -2.61
C PRO A 21 -5.55 -3.90 -3.64
N ILE A 22 -4.35 -3.71 -4.19
CA ILE A 22 -4.15 -2.79 -5.32
C ILE A 22 -4.81 -3.39 -6.56
N LEU A 23 -5.48 -2.55 -7.34
CA LEU A 23 -6.20 -2.92 -8.54
C LEU A 23 -5.52 -2.35 -9.79
N PRO A 24 -5.76 -2.92 -10.99
CA PRO A 24 -5.27 -2.35 -12.25
C PRO A 24 -5.67 -0.89 -12.48
N SER A 25 -6.81 -0.45 -11.93
CA SER A 25 -7.26 0.95 -11.99
C SER A 25 -6.37 1.92 -11.20
N ASP A 26 -5.55 1.42 -10.29
CA ASP A 26 -4.68 2.24 -9.44
C ASP A 26 -3.34 2.56 -10.09
N LEU A 27 -3.04 2.02 -11.29
CA LEU A 27 -1.72 2.08 -11.93
C LEU A 27 -1.17 3.51 -12.01
N GLU A 28 -1.95 4.44 -12.55
CA GLU A 28 -1.52 5.83 -12.73
C GLU A 28 -1.24 6.53 -11.39
N VAL A 29 -2.08 6.28 -10.39
CA VAL A 29 -1.93 6.85 -9.04
C VAL A 29 -0.72 6.25 -8.34
N LEU A 30 -0.48 4.95 -8.50
CA LEU A 30 0.65 4.23 -7.93
C LEU A 30 1.98 4.75 -8.49
N GLU A 31 2.09 4.90 -9.81
CA GLU A 31 3.29 5.46 -10.47
C GLU A 31 3.55 6.89 -10.01
N LYS A 32 2.48 7.70 -9.92
CA LYS A 32 2.56 9.09 -9.46
C LYS A 32 3.05 9.19 -8.02
N ILE A 33 2.42 8.47 -7.08
CA ILE A 33 2.83 8.49 -5.67
C ILE A 33 4.28 8.01 -5.54
N HIS A 34 4.67 6.97 -6.28
CA HIS A 34 6.05 6.49 -6.24
C HIS A 34 7.04 7.53 -6.75
N GLY A 35 6.76 8.14 -7.91
CA GLY A 35 7.61 9.16 -8.51
C GLY A 35 7.73 10.43 -7.69
N ASP A 36 6.68 10.79 -6.93
CA ASP A 36 6.66 11.96 -6.06
C ASP A 36 7.40 11.71 -4.73
N LEU A 37 7.39 10.48 -4.20
CA LEU A 37 7.93 10.15 -2.87
C LEU A 37 9.33 9.54 -2.88
N PHE A 38 9.69 8.77 -3.91
CA PHE A 38 10.92 7.98 -3.94
C PHE A 38 11.90 8.46 -5.03
N PRO A 39 13.19 8.68 -4.70
CA PRO A 39 14.20 9.04 -5.69
C PRO A 39 14.54 7.91 -6.68
N VAL A 40 14.32 6.67 -6.26
CA VAL A 40 14.55 5.48 -7.10
C VAL A 40 13.43 5.43 -8.14
N ARG A 41 13.76 5.12 -9.40
CA ARG A 41 12.78 4.93 -10.45
C ARG A 41 12.68 3.45 -10.79
N TYR A 42 11.46 2.95 -10.81
CA TYR A 42 11.15 1.61 -11.34
C TYR A 42 10.63 1.74 -12.77
N GLU A 43 10.82 0.67 -13.55
CA GLU A 43 10.24 0.53 -14.88
C GLU A 43 8.73 0.27 -14.78
N SER A 44 7.96 0.67 -15.80
CA SER A 44 6.51 0.45 -15.85
C SER A 44 6.10 -1.02 -15.68
N GLU A 45 6.95 -1.96 -16.11
CA GLU A 45 6.74 -3.40 -15.92
C GLU A 45 6.59 -3.79 -14.45
N PHE A 46 7.36 -3.16 -13.55
CA PHE A 46 7.24 -3.41 -12.11
C PHE A 46 5.84 -3.05 -11.60
N PHE A 47 5.32 -1.88 -11.99
CA PHE A 47 3.99 -1.44 -11.58
C PHE A 47 2.89 -2.32 -12.18
N HIS A 48 3.08 -2.81 -13.41
CA HIS A 48 2.19 -3.82 -14.00
C HIS A 48 2.18 -5.13 -13.20
N SER A 49 3.33 -5.62 -12.72
CA SER A 49 3.36 -6.80 -11.84
C SER A 49 2.65 -6.54 -10.51
N VAL A 50 2.79 -5.35 -9.93
CA VAL A 50 2.15 -4.95 -8.66
C VAL A 50 0.63 -4.95 -8.75
N VAL A 51 0.07 -4.36 -9.81
CA VAL A 51 -1.39 -4.22 -9.96
C VAL A 51 -2.08 -5.49 -10.45
N ASN A 52 -1.33 -6.38 -11.12
CA ASN A 52 -1.84 -7.67 -11.59
C ASN A 52 -1.60 -8.82 -10.60
N GLY A 53 -0.85 -8.60 -9.52
CA GLY A 53 -0.57 -9.61 -8.50
C GLY A 53 0.35 -10.74 -8.97
N CYS A 54 1.20 -10.49 -9.98
CA CYS A 54 2.19 -11.46 -10.45
C CYS A 54 3.38 -11.48 -9.50
N ASP A 55 3.47 -12.49 -8.62
CA ASP A 55 4.54 -12.71 -7.62
C ASP A 55 4.73 -11.59 -6.58
N ILE A 56 3.85 -10.58 -6.62
CA ILE A 56 3.84 -9.43 -5.71
C ILE A 56 2.52 -9.41 -4.95
N VAL A 57 2.60 -9.41 -3.63
CA VAL A 57 1.50 -9.09 -2.73
C VAL A 57 1.49 -7.59 -2.51
N SER A 58 0.37 -6.94 -2.82
CA SER A 58 0.25 -5.49 -2.79
C SER A 58 -1.03 -5.05 -2.08
N TRP A 59 -0.91 -4.02 -1.24
CA TRP A 59 -2.02 -3.42 -0.51
C TRP A 59 -1.96 -1.90 -0.62
N GLY A 60 -3.13 -1.29 -0.83
CA GLY A 60 -3.33 0.14 -0.88
C GLY A 60 -4.16 0.63 0.31
N ALA A 61 -3.83 1.83 0.79
CA ALA A 61 -4.65 2.57 1.74
C ALA A 61 -5.48 3.62 0.97
N VAL A 62 -6.77 3.73 1.29
CA VAL A 62 -7.70 4.72 0.74
C VAL A 62 -8.39 5.47 1.88
N ASP A 63 -8.72 6.74 1.68
CA ASP A 63 -9.48 7.53 2.65
C ASP A 63 -10.90 7.77 2.13
N ARG A 64 -11.84 6.99 2.66
CA ARG A 64 -13.26 7.07 2.25
C ARG A 64 -13.99 8.29 2.79
N SER A 65 -13.35 9.10 3.64
CA SER A 65 -13.91 10.37 4.09
C SER A 65 -13.76 11.47 3.04
N ARG A 66 -12.96 11.25 1.99
CA ARG A 66 -12.80 12.16 0.86
C ARG A 66 -14.08 12.26 0.02
N PRO A 67 -14.33 13.40 -0.64
CA PRO A 67 -15.43 13.53 -1.59
C PRO A 67 -15.39 12.41 -2.64
N SER A 68 -16.58 12.02 -3.12
CA SER A 68 -16.85 10.69 -3.71
C SER A 68 -15.84 10.19 -4.73
N ASP A 69 -15.39 11.05 -5.64
CA ASP A 69 -14.46 10.74 -6.72
C ASP A 69 -13.04 10.43 -6.24
N GLN A 70 -12.67 10.87 -5.04
CA GLN A 70 -11.37 10.63 -4.40
C GLN A 70 -11.43 9.60 -3.27
N SER A 71 -12.62 9.11 -2.93
CA SER A 71 -12.83 8.21 -1.78
C SER A 71 -12.19 6.84 -1.95
N ASP A 72 -11.90 6.43 -3.19
CA ASP A 72 -11.22 5.18 -3.55
C ASP A 72 -9.82 5.40 -4.15
N GLU A 73 -9.35 6.66 -4.20
CA GLU A 73 -8.00 6.98 -4.65
C GLU A 73 -6.97 6.53 -3.61
N LEU A 74 -5.89 5.88 -4.07
CA LEU A 74 -4.80 5.48 -3.19
C LEU A 74 -4.14 6.70 -2.56
N ILE A 75 -3.91 6.62 -1.25
CA ILE A 75 -3.18 7.63 -0.47
C ILE A 75 -1.87 7.09 0.11
N GLY A 76 -1.64 5.80 -0.05
CA GLY A 76 -0.46 5.08 0.36
C GLY A 76 -0.55 3.63 -0.11
N PHE A 77 0.60 2.97 -0.21
CA PHE A 77 0.66 1.60 -0.68
C PHE A 77 1.86 0.86 -0.08
N VAL A 78 1.79 -0.46 -0.09
CA VAL A 78 2.89 -1.37 0.21
C VAL A 78 2.93 -2.49 -0.82
N THR A 79 4.12 -2.81 -1.29
CA THR A 79 4.38 -3.91 -2.22
C THR A 79 5.43 -4.83 -1.61
N ALA A 80 5.15 -6.13 -1.60
CA ALA A 80 6.08 -7.15 -1.12
C ALA A 80 6.11 -8.31 -2.09
N ARG A 81 7.29 -8.92 -2.27
CA ARG A 81 7.44 -10.19 -2.99
C ARG A 81 7.82 -11.28 -1.99
N ILE A 82 7.37 -12.50 -2.24
CA ILE A 82 7.81 -13.66 -1.47
C ILE A 82 9.12 -14.16 -2.09
N VAL A 83 10.16 -14.28 -1.29
CA VAL A 83 11.46 -14.82 -1.71
C VAL A 83 11.76 -16.04 -0.84
N LEU A 84 12.35 -17.07 -1.43
CA LEU A 84 12.81 -18.23 -0.68
C LEU A 84 13.88 -17.81 0.33
N ALA A 85 13.79 -18.31 1.56
CA ALA A 85 14.72 -17.95 2.63
C ALA A 85 16.18 -18.26 2.26
N GLU A 86 16.41 -19.31 1.47
CA GLU A 86 17.72 -19.73 0.96
C GLU A 86 18.33 -18.75 -0.05
N GLU A 87 17.48 -17.97 -0.73
CA GLU A 87 17.85 -16.94 -1.71
C GLU A 87 17.85 -15.52 -1.10
N SER A 88 17.39 -15.39 0.14
CA SER A 88 17.44 -14.11 0.86
C SER A 88 18.83 -13.89 1.42
N GLU A 89 19.46 -12.76 1.07
CA GLU A 89 20.68 -12.30 1.74
C GLU A 89 20.38 -12.16 3.23
N PRO A 90 20.98 -12.97 4.11
CA PRO A 90 20.66 -12.92 5.52
C PRO A 90 21.38 -11.73 6.12
N PHE A 91 20.71 -10.58 6.21
CA PHE A 91 21.04 -9.61 7.26
C PHE A 91 20.61 -10.20 8.62
N GLY A 92 21.29 -11.26 9.07
CA GLY A 92 21.40 -11.66 10.47
C GLY A 92 20.17 -12.23 11.19
N LEU A 93 19.10 -12.66 10.52
CA LEU A 93 17.88 -13.15 11.21
C LEU A 93 17.51 -14.61 10.93
N GLN A 94 18.43 -15.55 11.17
CA GLN A 94 18.18 -17.00 11.03
C GLN A 94 17.47 -17.67 12.24
N ARG A 95 16.94 -16.93 13.23
CA ARG A 95 16.43 -17.56 14.47
C ARG A 95 14.92 -17.58 14.70
N ALA A 96 14.07 -17.12 13.78
CA ALA A 96 12.62 -17.07 14.02
C ALA A 96 11.78 -18.08 13.20
N CYS A 97 12.29 -18.65 12.10
CA CYS A 97 11.46 -19.51 11.24
C CYS A 97 11.30 -20.95 11.70
N HIS A 98 12.10 -21.46 12.64
CA HIS A 98 12.00 -22.86 13.07
C HIS A 98 10.78 -23.18 13.94
N THR A 99 10.04 -22.19 14.45
CA THR A 99 8.94 -22.42 15.41
C THR A 99 7.54 -22.30 14.81
N TRP A 100 7.41 -22.05 13.50
CA TRP A 100 6.10 -22.01 12.82
C TRP A 100 5.74 -23.32 12.11
N GLY A 101 6.64 -24.30 12.10
CA GLY A 101 6.43 -25.62 11.50
C GLY A 101 5.65 -26.62 12.36
N ASP A 102 5.54 -26.39 13.67
CA ASP A 102 4.95 -27.37 14.61
C ASP A 102 3.48 -27.10 14.99
N LEU A 103 2.82 -26.08 14.42
CA LEU A 103 1.41 -25.76 14.74
C LEU A 103 0.41 -26.19 13.66
N HIS A 104 0.82 -26.94 12.64
CA HIS A 104 -0.08 -27.43 11.59
C HIS A 104 -0.72 -28.81 11.89
N GLU A 105 -0.47 -29.41 13.06
CA GLU A 105 -1.05 -30.73 13.42
C GLU A 105 -2.02 -30.72 14.61
N GLU A 106 -2.37 -29.55 15.19
CA GLU A 106 -3.27 -29.49 16.37
C GLU A 106 -4.64 -28.84 16.13
N TRP A 107 -5.10 -28.73 14.88
CA TRP A 107 -6.49 -28.34 14.57
C TRP A 107 -7.11 -29.21 13.46
N ILE A 108 -7.36 -30.48 13.77
CA ILE A 108 -8.46 -31.30 13.23
C ILE A 108 -9.22 -31.89 14.41
#